data_AF-A0A3D4Y1I0-F1
#
_entry.id   AF-A0A3D4Y1I0-F1
#
_cell.length_a   1.000
_cell.length_b   1.000
_cell.length_c   1.000
_cell.angle_alpha   90.00
_cell.angle_beta   90.00
_cell.angle_gamma   90.00
#
_symmetry.space_group_name_H-M   'P 1'
#
loop_
_entity.id
_entity.type
_entity.pdbx_description
1 polymer ?
#
loop_
_entity_poly.entity_id
_entity_poly.type
_entity_poly.pdbx_seq_one_letter_code
_entity_poly.pdbx_strand_id
1 'polypeptide(L)'
;MGKIIGIDLGTTNSCVAVMEGGKPTVIANQEGARTTPSIVAFTKTGERLVGEPAKRQAVTNAEKTISSIKRHMGTDYKVAIDDKQYSPQQISAMILQKLKADAEGYLGEKVTEAVITVPAYFNDAQRQATKDAGKIAGL
;
A
#
# COMPACT_ATOMS: atom_id res chain seq x y z
N MET A 1 -2.93 11.27 -21.34
CA MET A 1 -1.85 10.84 -20.42
C MET A 1 -2.43 11.01 -19.02
N GLY A 2 -2.54 9.93 -18.25
CA GLY A 2 -3.14 10.01 -16.91
C GLY A 2 -2.26 10.80 -15.94
N LYS A 3 -2.83 11.34 -14.85
CA LYS A 3 -2.01 11.99 -13.82
C LYS A 3 -1.09 10.97 -13.14
N ILE A 4 0.18 11.34 -12.96
CA ILE A 4 1.14 10.59 -12.14
C ILE A 4 0.90 10.97 -10.67
N ILE A 5 0.75 9.98 -9.80
CA ILE A 5 0.59 10.18 -8.36
C ILE A 5 1.91 9.98 -7.61
N GLY A 6 2.09 10.70 -6.51
CA GLY A 6 3.19 10.47 -5.56
C GLY A 6 2.70 9.63 -4.39
N ILE A 7 3.36 8.52 -4.11
CA ILE A 7 3.01 7.63 -3.01
C ILE A 7 4.18 7.54 -2.02
N ASP A 8 3.92 7.96 -0.79
CA ASP A 8 4.76 7.57 0.33
C ASP A 8 4.29 6.22 0.87
N LEU A 9 5.03 5.15 0.56
CA LEU A 9 4.73 3.81 1.06
C LEU A 9 5.47 3.61 2.39
N GLY A 10 4.96 4.04 3.54
CA GLY A 10 5.72 3.89 4.80
C GLY A 10 5.64 2.51 5.43
N THR A 11 6.44 2.29 6.48
CA THR A 11 6.38 1.04 7.28
C THR A 11 5.09 0.96 8.11
N THR A 12 4.65 2.10 8.65
CA THR A 12 3.51 2.18 9.56
C THR A 12 2.31 2.85 8.91
N ASN A 13 2.53 3.95 8.19
CA ASN A 13 1.50 4.71 7.49
C ASN A 13 1.97 4.98 6.08
N SER A 14 1.02 5.06 5.16
CA SER A 14 1.26 5.45 3.79
C SER A 14 0.41 6.68 3.43
N CYS A 15 0.82 7.43 2.42
CA CYS A 15 0.19 8.66 1.99
C CYS A 15 0.22 8.75 0.45
N VAL A 16 -0.76 9.42 -0.14
CA VAL A 16 -0.81 9.67 -1.58
C VAL A 16 -1.10 11.14 -1.86
N ALA A 17 -0.40 11.68 -2.85
CA ALA A 17 -0.50 13.06 -3.28
C ALA A 17 -0.54 13.17 -4.81
N VAL A 18 -1.14 14.26 -5.29
CA VAL A 18 -1.22 14.63 -6.71
C VAL A 18 -0.67 16.04 -6.91
N MET A 19 -0.30 16.37 -8.15
CA MET A 19 0.00 17.74 -8.54
C MET A 19 -1.26 18.41 -9.08
N GLU A 20 -1.67 19.52 -8.45
CA GLU A 20 -2.81 20.33 -8.86
C GLU A 20 -2.41 21.79 -8.98
N GLY A 21 -2.57 22.39 -10.17
CA GLY A 21 -2.19 23.79 -10.40
C GLY A 21 -0.72 24.09 -10.04
N GLY A 22 0.17 23.12 -10.21
CA GLY A 22 1.59 23.22 -9.84
C GLY A 22 1.90 23.06 -8.35
N LYS A 23 0.91 22.72 -7.52
CA LYS A 23 1.10 22.49 -6.07
C LYS A 23 0.87 21.01 -5.72
N PRO A 24 1.67 20.43 -4.82
CA PRO A 24 1.39 19.10 -4.30
C PRO A 24 0.20 19.14 -3.33
N THR A 25 -0.83 18.34 -3.59
CA THR A 25 -2.02 18.18 -2.75
C THR A 25 -2.07 16.75 -2.23
N VAL A 26 -2.14 16.58 -0.90
CA VAL A 26 -2.37 15.27 -0.26
C VAL A 26 -3.86 14.92 -0.35
N ILE A 27 -4.15 13.71 -0.79
CA ILE A 27 -5.52 13.20 -0.94
C ILE A 27 -5.95 12.52 0.37
N ALA A 28 -7.20 12.76 0.78
CA ALA A 28 -7.81 12.00 1.87
C ALA A 28 -8.27 10.64 1.36
N ASN A 29 -8.03 9.58 2.13
CA ASN A 29 -8.57 8.26 1.84
C ASN A 29 -10.10 8.22 2.03
N GLN A 30 -10.72 7.11 1.63
CA GLN A 30 -12.16 6.88 1.82
C GLN A 30 -12.64 7.02 3.27
N GLU A 31 -11.75 6.85 4.25
CA GLU A 31 -12.04 7.05 5.68
C GLU A 31 -11.90 8.52 6.14
N GLY A 32 -11.59 9.45 5.24
CA GLY A 32 -11.43 10.88 5.52
C GLY A 32 -10.08 11.29 6.11
N ALA A 33 -9.13 10.34 6.24
CA ALA A 33 -7.80 10.59 6.77
C ALA A 33 -6.78 10.86 5.66
N ARG A 34 -5.79 11.71 5.94
CA ARG A 34 -4.69 12.01 4.98
C ARG A 34 -3.57 10.97 4.98
N THR A 35 -3.67 9.96 5.82
CA THR A 35 -2.73 8.83 5.83
C THR A 35 -3.51 7.54 6.03
N THR A 36 -3.02 6.45 5.44
CA THR A 36 -3.60 5.12 5.51
C THR A 36 -2.64 4.21 6.27
N PRO A 37 -3.07 3.54 7.35
CA PRO A 37 -2.24 2.55 8.03
C PRO A 37 -1.71 1.49 7.04
N SER A 38 -0.42 1.16 7.12
CA SER A 38 0.24 0.17 6.27
C SER A 38 0.00 -1.24 6.83
N ILE A 39 -1.28 -1.59 6.91
CA ILE A 39 -1.79 -2.80 7.52
C ILE A 39 -2.76 -3.46 6.54
N VAL A 40 -2.59 -4.76 6.37
CA VAL A 40 -3.48 -5.62 5.58
C VAL A 40 -4.02 -6.69 6.50
N ALA A 41 -5.31 -6.99 6.42
CA ALA A 41 -5.90 -8.10 7.15
C ALA A 41 -6.77 -8.95 6.23
N PHE A 42 -6.87 -10.24 6.55
CA PHE A 42 -7.78 -11.16 5.88
C PHE A 42 -8.83 -11.62 6.89
N THR A 43 -10.11 -11.42 6.56
CA THR A 43 -11.22 -11.82 7.41
C THR A 43 -11.41 -13.34 7.35
N LYS A 44 -12.26 -13.89 8.22
CA LYS A 44 -12.62 -15.32 8.20
C LYS A 44 -13.31 -15.74 6.90
N THR A 45 -13.96 -14.81 6.20
CA THR A 45 -14.63 -15.06 4.91
C THR A 45 -13.69 -14.89 3.72
N GLY A 46 -12.40 -14.59 3.95
CA GLY A 46 -11.41 -14.37 2.91
C GLY A 46 -11.43 -12.96 2.31
N GLU A 47 -12.26 -12.04 2.84
CA GLU A 47 -12.25 -10.64 2.45
C GLU A 47 -10.95 -9.97 2.89
N ARG A 48 -10.39 -9.12 2.03
CA ARG A 48 -9.18 -8.36 2.32
C ARG A 48 -9.52 -6.96 2.79
N LEU A 49 -9.07 -6.61 3.99
CA LEU A 49 -9.13 -5.27 4.56
C LEU A 49 -7.76 -4.60 4.47
N VAL A 50 -7.73 -3.29 4.22
CA VAL A 50 -6.48 -2.50 4.15
C VAL A 50 -6.69 -1.17 4.86
N GLY A 51 -5.70 -0.71 5.62
CA GLY A 51 -5.77 0.58 6.31
C GLY A 51 -6.52 0.53 7.64
N GLU A 52 -7.37 1.52 7.88
CA GLU A 52 -8.09 1.67 9.16
C GLU A 52 -9.02 0.49 9.46
N PRO A 53 -9.79 -0.08 8.51
CA PRO A 53 -10.56 -1.30 8.76
C PRO A 53 -9.70 -2.48 9.22
N ALA A 54 -8.51 -2.67 8.63
CA ALA A 54 -7.58 -3.72 9.05
C ALA A 54 -6.99 -3.43 10.44
N LYS A 55 -6.69 -2.17 10.75
CA LYS A 55 -6.17 -1.77 12.07
C LYS A 55 -7.18 -2.04 13.20
N ARG A 56 -8.47 -1.73 12.99
CA ARG A 56 -9.52 -1.87 14.02
C ARG A 56 -9.68 -3.29 14.55
N GLN A 57 -9.49 -4.28 13.69
CA GLN A 57 -9.67 -5.69 14.01
C GLN A 57 -8.36 -6.41 14.36
N ALA A 58 -7.22 -5.70 14.40
CA ALA A 58 -5.91 -6.30 14.58
C ALA A 58 -5.76 -7.08 15.90
N VAL A 59 -6.45 -6.65 16.96
CA VAL A 59 -6.42 -7.32 18.28
C VAL A 59 -7.18 -8.64 18.25
N THR A 60 -8.31 -8.71 17.57
CA THR A 60 -9.20 -9.89 17.56
C THR A 60 -8.89 -10.87 16.42
N ASN A 61 -8.02 -10.49 15.47
CA ASN A 61 -7.62 -11.29 14.32
C ASN A 61 -6.11 -11.14 14.04
N ALA A 62 -5.29 -11.25 15.09
CA ALA A 62 -3.86 -10.98 15.02
C ALA A 62 -3.14 -11.86 13.98
N GLU A 63 -3.47 -13.15 13.90
CA GLU A 63 -2.82 -14.11 13.00
C GLU A 63 -3.01 -13.79 11.51
N LYS A 64 -4.15 -13.19 11.15
CA LYS A 64 -4.44 -12.80 9.76
C LYS A 64 -4.26 -11.30 9.52
N THR A 65 -3.56 -10.61 10.41
CA THR A 65 -3.29 -9.17 10.30
C THR A 65 -1.80 -8.91 10.16
N ILE A 66 -1.42 -8.34 9.03
CA ILE A 66 -0.04 -8.06 8.66
C ILE A 66 0.23 -6.56 8.84
N SER A 67 1.26 -6.24 9.62
CA SER A 67 1.79 -4.89 9.77
C SER A 67 3.30 -4.87 9.53
N SER A 68 3.89 -3.69 9.36
CA SER A 68 5.35 -3.53 9.20
C SER A 68 5.99 -4.30 8.04
N ILE A 69 5.21 -4.71 7.03
CA ILE A 69 5.71 -5.56 5.94
C ILE A 69 6.87 -4.93 5.17
N LYS A 70 6.96 -3.59 5.16
CA LYS A 70 8.07 -2.85 4.52
C LYS A 70 9.45 -3.26 5.06
N ARG A 71 9.53 -3.75 6.31
CA ARG A 71 10.77 -4.26 6.93
C ARG A 71 11.30 -5.52 6.25
N HIS A 72 10.46 -6.24 5.52
CA HIS A 72 10.79 -7.49 4.84
C HIS A 72 10.97 -7.33 3.33
N MET A 73 10.90 -6.11 2.79
CA MET A 73 11.10 -5.90 1.35
C MET A 73 12.48 -6.41 0.91
N GLY A 74 12.55 -7.01 -0.28
CA GLY A 74 13.81 -7.51 -0.84
C GLY A 74 14.36 -8.79 -0.19
N THR A 75 13.56 -9.48 0.64
CA THR A 75 13.92 -10.78 1.21
C THR A 75 13.02 -11.91 0.69
N ASP A 76 13.31 -13.14 1.10
CA ASP A 76 12.54 -14.35 0.83
C ASP A 76 11.38 -14.58 1.81
N TYR A 77 11.13 -13.63 2.72
CA TYR A 77 10.07 -13.71 3.72
C TYR A 77 8.71 -14.04 3.10
N LYS A 78 7.91 -14.83 3.81
CA LYS A 78 6.56 -15.21 3.41
C LYS A 78 5.59 -15.00 4.55
N VAL A 79 4.43 -14.43 4.23
CA VAL A 79 3.28 -14.42 5.12
C VAL A 79 2.37 -15.56 4.70
N ALA A 80 2.16 -16.53 5.59
CA ALA A 80 1.16 -17.57 5.41
C ALA A 80 -0.20 -17.06 5.91
N ILE A 81 -1.22 -17.12 5.08
CA ILE A 81 -2.61 -16.80 5.41
C ILE A 81 -3.47 -17.91 4.83
N ASP A 82 -4.06 -18.72 5.71
CA ASP A 82 -4.75 -19.96 5.33
C ASP A 82 -3.82 -20.81 4.43
N ASP A 83 -4.30 -21.28 3.28
CA ASP A 83 -3.54 -22.12 2.36
C ASP A 83 -2.67 -21.32 1.36
N LYS A 84 -2.50 -20.01 1.58
CA LYS A 84 -1.79 -19.11 0.66
C LYS A 84 -0.54 -18.53 1.30
N GLN A 85 0.51 -18.38 0.49
CA GLN A 85 1.70 -17.64 0.86
C GLN A 85 1.80 -16.35 0.06
N TYR A 86 2.06 -15.25 0.76
CA TYR A 86 2.24 -13.93 0.17
C TYR A 86 3.67 -13.44 0.40
N SER A 87 4.25 -12.84 -0.63
CA SER A 87 5.50 -12.10 -0.51
C SER A 87 5.27 -10.70 0.07
N PRO A 88 6.32 -10.05 0.61
CA PRO A 88 6.28 -8.64 1.02
C PRO A 88 5.75 -7.72 -0.08
N GLN A 89 6.16 -7.97 -1.32
CA GLN A 89 5.74 -7.21 -2.51
C GLN A 89 4.23 -7.36 -2.75
N GLN A 90 3.67 -8.56 -2.60
CA GLN A 90 2.24 -8.78 -2.77
C GLN A 90 1.42 -8.07 -1.68
N ILE A 91 1.85 -8.13 -0.41
CA ILE A 91 1.15 -7.41 0.68
C ILE A 91 1.30 -5.90 0.50
N SER A 92 2.49 -5.39 0.16
CA SER A 92 2.67 -3.96 -0.14
C SER A 92 1.84 -3.52 -1.35
N ALA A 93 1.68 -4.36 -2.36
CA ALA A 93 0.83 -4.08 -3.51
C ALA A 93 -0.65 -3.89 -3.10
N MET A 94 -1.13 -4.61 -2.08
CA MET A 94 -2.50 -4.42 -1.56
C MET A 94 -2.67 -3.03 -0.91
N ILE A 95 -1.62 -2.52 -0.25
CA ILE A 95 -1.59 -1.15 0.29
C ILE A 95 -1.58 -0.13 -0.86
N LEU A 96 -0.74 -0.35 -1.87
CA LEU A 96 -0.67 0.52 -3.05
C LEU A 96 -1.99 0.54 -3.85
N GLN A 97 -2.67 -0.59 -3.96
CA GLN A 97 -4.00 -0.69 -4.59
C GLN A 97 -5.04 0.16 -3.86
N LYS A 98 -5.02 0.21 -2.52
CA LYS A 98 -5.92 1.11 -1.77
C LYS A 98 -5.60 2.57 -2.05
N LEU A 99 -4.33 2.97 -2.00
CA LEU A 99 -3.91 4.35 -2.28
C LEU A 99 -4.23 4.78 -3.71
N LYS A 100 -4.04 3.87 -4.67
CA LYS A 100 -4.47 4.06 -6.06
C LYS A 100 -5.98 4.27 -6.14
N ALA A 101 -6.79 3.42 -5.51
CA ALA A 101 -8.25 3.54 -5.53
C ALA A 101 -8.73 4.85 -4.86
N ASP A 102 -8.11 5.26 -3.76
CA ASP A 102 -8.40 6.54 -3.10
C ASP A 102 -8.08 7.72 -4.04
N ALA A 103 -6.95 7.67 -4.76
CA ALA A 103 -6.58 8.69 -5.75
C ALA A 103 -7.50 8.69 -6.98
N GLU A 104 -7.87 7.54 -7.52
CA GLU A 104 -8.81 7.42 -8.64
C GLU A 104 -10.19 7.98 -8.25
N GLY A 105 -10.66 7.70 -7.04
CA GLY A 105 -11.92 8.25 -6.52
C GLY A 105 -11.89 9.78 -6.38
N TYR A 106 -10.75 10.34 -5.96
CA TYR A 106 -10.57 11.78 -5.86
C TYR A 106 -10.47 12.47 -7.23
N LEU A 107 -9.75 11.86 -8.17
CA LEU A 107 -9.49 12.41 -9.50
C LEU A 107 -10.66 12.22 -10.48
N GLY A 108 -11.49 11.20 -10.29
CA GLY A 108 -12.55 10.82 -11.22
C GLY A 108 -12.05 10.11 -12.48
N GLU A 109 -10.78 9.70 -12.52
CA GLU A 109 -10.15 9.02 -13.66
C GLU A 109 -9.21 7.89 -13.20
N LYS A 110 -8.77 7.06 -14.15
CA LYS A 110 -7.84 5.95 -13.88
C LYS A 110 -6.41 6.44 -13.71
N VAL A 111 -5.70 5.83 -12.75
CA VAL A 111 -4.29 6.09 -12.47
C VAL A 111 -3.47 4.86 -12.84
N THR A 112 -2.49 5.02 -13.71
CA THR A 112 -1.64 3.93 -14.20
C THR A 112 -0.16 4.12 -13.92
N GLU A 113 0.24 5.27 -13.39
CA GLU A 113 1.64 5.63 -13.17
C GLU A 113 1.80 6.27 -11.80
N ALA A 114 2.88 5.91 -11.09
CA ALA A 114 3.20 6.48 -9.79
C ALA A 114 4.70 6.64 -9.55
N VAL A 115 5.05 7.61 -8.71
CA VAL A 115 6.36 7.71 -8.06
C VAL A 115 6.22 7.20 -6.63
N ILE A 116 6.96 6.14 -6.26
CA ILE A 116 6.86 5.47 -4.96
C ILE A 116 8.13 5.68 -4.15
N THR A 117 8.01 6.12 -2.89
CA THR A 117 9.16 6.38 -2.00
C THR A 117 9.83 5.10 -1.47
N VAL A 118 11.14 5.18 -1.27
CA VAL A 118 11.95 4.19 -0.54
C VAL A 118 12.91 4.90 0.40
N PRO A 119 13.28 4.30 1.55
CA PRO A 119 14.35 4.84 2.39
C PRO A 119 15.64 5.00 1.61
N ALA A 120 16.42 6.05 1.92
CA ALA A 120 17.69 6.32 1.24
C ALA A 120 18.69 5.14 1.36
N TYR A 121 18.65 4.42 2.48
CA TYR A 121 19.51 3.27 2.76
C TYR A 121 19.02 1.94 2.16
N PHE A 122 17.91 1.92 1.42
CA PHE A 122 17.48 0.69 0.73
C PHE A 122 18.52 0.25 -0.29
N ASN A 123 18.85 -1.04 -0.28
CA ASN A 123 19.71 -1.68 -1.29
C ASN A 123 18.93 -1.96 -2.58
N ASP A 124 19.61 -2.49 -3.60
CA ASP A 124 19.01 -2.73 -4.92
C ASP A 124 17.86 -3.75 -4.88
N ALA A 125 18.01 -4.83 -4.10
CA ALA A 125 16.97 -5.85 -3.95
C ALA A 125 15.69 -5.26 -3.32
N GLN A 126 15.84 -4.42 -2.29
CA GLN A 126 14.72 -3.73 -1.63
C GLN A 126 14.05 -2.72 -2.57
N ARG A 127 14.84 -1.96 -3.34
CA ARG A 127 14.32 -1.01 -4.35
C ARG A 127 13.56 -1.74 -5.45
N GLN A 128 14.11 -2.85 -5.95
CA GLN A 128 13.47 -3.66 -6.97
C GLN A 128 12.17 -4.27 -6.45
N ALA A 129 12.17 -4.80 -5.24
CA ALA A 129 10.97 -5.30 -4.59
C ALA A 129 9.87 -4.24 -4.48
N THR A 130 10.20 -2.99 -4.15
CA THR A 130 9.22 -1.89 -4.12
C THR A 130 8.68 -1.56 -5.52
N LYS A 131 9.52 -1.58 -6.55
CA LYS A 131 9.07 -1.44 -7.95
C LYS A 131 8.13 -2.58 -8.36
N ASP A 132 8.45 -3.81 -7.98
CA ASP A 132 7.61 -4.98 -8.28
C ASP A 132 6.26 -4.90 -7.56
N ALA A 133 6.23 -4.42 -6.32
CA ALA A 133 4.97 -4.13 -5.62
C ALA A 133 4.11 -3.10 -6.38
N GLY A 134 4.73 -2.06 -6.95
CA GLY A 134 4.07 -1.10 -7.84
C GLY A 134 3.43 -1.78 -9.06
N LYS A 135 4.21 -2.60 -9.77
CA LYS A 135 3.72 -3.37 -10.93
C LYS A 135 2.57 -4.30 -10.56
N ILE A 136 2.66 -5.03 -9.44
CA ILE A 136 1.59 -5.92 -8.95
C ILE A 136 0.31 -5.11 -8.61
N ALA A 137 0.47 -3.86 -8.17
CA ALA A 137 -0.65 -2.94 -7.91
C ALA A 137 -1.25 -2.32 -9.20
N GLY A 138 -0.63 -2.55 -10.35
CA GLY A 138 -1.04 -1.96 -11.63
C GLY A 138 -0.66 -0.48 -11.74
N LEU A 139 0.52 -0.13 -11.24
CA LEU A 139 1.16 1.20 -11.32
C LEU A 139 2.52 1.09 -12.03
#